data_AF-A0A3D3F8L1-F1
#
_entry.id   AF-A0A3D3F8L1-F1
#
_cell.length_a   1.000
_cell.length_b   1.000
_cell.length_c   1.000
_cell.angle_alpha   90.00
_cell.angle_beta   90.00
_cell.angle_gamma   90.00
#
_symmetry.space_group_name_H-M   'P 1'
#
loop_
_entity.id
_entity.type
_entity.pdbx_description
1 polymer ?
#
loop_
_entity_poly.entity_id
_entity_poly.type
_entity_poly.pdbx_seq_one_letter_code
_entity_poly.pdbx_strand_id
1 'polypeptide(L)'
;MQASETKNKLAIIYTLIEKRQLKDAINYVKELADISQNWMIIEKITELETNYRYMIHYFVEGHKDPEQNRIYSQLLRDLYTLADDAAEKVLKENSSSLFYEKSRLQNVRASFTLDHYREALIEQAETFSFLDLLEEGSDKQTRTQQNIRAHENTITDLFYAVFSDSRANDDRIDSYKKLMDDSLIHFHDKSMILSALTL
;
A
#
# COMPACT_ATOMS: atom_id res chain seq x y z
N MET A 1 20.98 2.37 -7.42
CA MET A 1 21.07 3.26 -6.24
C MET A 1 20.89 2.40 -4.99
N GLN A 2 21.65 2.62 -3.91
CA GLN A 2 21.49 1.80 -2.69
C GLN A 2 20.21 2.20 -1.94
N ALA A 3 19.53 1.27 -1.27
CA ALA A 3 18.27 1.55 -0.58
C ALA A 3 18.36 2.68 0.48
N SER A 4 19.51 2.79 1.16
CA SER A 4 19.79 3.88 2.11
C SER A 4 19.82 5.25 1.43
N GLU A 5 20.41 5.32 0.24
CA GLU A 5 20.51 6.53 -0.56
C GLU A 5 19.13 7.00 -1.04
N THR A 6 18.24 6.06 -1.42
CA THR A 6 16.85 6.40 -1.79
C THR A 6 16.10 7.02 -0.62
N LYS A 7 16.22 6.45 0.58
CA LYS A 7 15.57 6.98 1.78
C LYS A 7 16.10 8.36 2.14
N ASN A 8 17.40 8.59 2.00
CA ASN A 8 18.01 9.91 2.24
C ASN A 8 17.53 10.94 1.22
N LYS A 9 17.47 10.60 -0.08
CA LYS A 9 16.89 11.49 -1.11
C LYS A 9 15.43 11.84 -0.80
N LEU A 10 14.63 10.85 -0.38
CA LEU A 10 13.23 11.08 0.01
C LEU A 10 13.10 12.05 1.19
N ALA A 11 13.93 11.90 2.23
CA ALA A 11 13.95 12.83 3.37
C ALA A 11 14.35 14.27 2.97
N ILE A 12 15.29 14.41 2.02
CA ILE A 12 15.65 15.71 1.44
C ILE A 12 14.46 16.32 0.71
N ILE A 13 13.75 15.54 -0.11
CA ILE A 13 12.54 16.00 -0.81
C ILE A 13 11.51 16.53 0.19
N TYR A 14 11.23 15.81 1.28
CA TYR A 14 10.29 16.27 2.31
C TYR A 14 10.71 17.59 2.93
N THR A 15 12.00 17.73 3.27
CA THR A 15 12.55 18.97 3.81
C THR A 15 12.39 20.14 2.82
N LEU A 16 12.56 19.89 1.52
CA LEU A 16 12.39 20.92 0.49
C LEU A 16 10.92 21.33 0.34
N ILE A 17 9.99 20.37 0.41
CA ILE A 17 8.55 20.64 0.36
C ILE A 17 8.13 21.49 1.56
N GLU A 18 8.57 21.14 2.78
CA GLU A 18 8.30 21.89 4.01
C GLU A 18 8.84 23.33 3.96
N LYS A 19 10.04 23.50 3.38
CA LYS A 19 10.65 24.82 3.14
C LYS A 19 10.05 25.59 1.96
N ARG A 20 9.01 25.03 1.31
CA ARG A 20 8.36 25.58 0.11
C ARG A 20 9.30 25.75 -1.08
N GLN A 21 10.39 25.00 -1.12
CA GLN A 21 11.35 24.96 -2.22
C GLN A 21 10.90 23.95 -3.30
N LEU A 22 9.70 24.17 -3.85
CA LEU A 22 9.01 23.18 -4.67
C LEU A 22 9.72 22.86 -5.98
N LYS A 23 10.40 23.84 -6.59
CA LYS A 23 11.21 23.61 -7.80
C LYS A 23 12.30 22.58 -7.56
N ASP A 24 13.03 22.71 -6.46
CA ASP A 24 14.12 21.80 -6.11
C ASP A 24 13.55 20.43 -5.74
N ALA A 25 12.46 20.39 -4.97
CA ALA A 25 11.76 19.14 -4.65
C ALA A 25 11.33 18.38 -5.91
N ILE A 26 10.71 19.06 -6.89
CA ILE A 26 10.31 18.47 -8.17
C ILE A 26 11.51 17.89 -8.92
N ASN A 27 12.65 18.61 -8.97
CA ASN A 27 13.86 18.12 -9.62
C ASN A 27 14.38 16.82 -8.96
N TYR A 28 14.44 16.77 -7.63
CA TYR A 28 14.85 15.56 -6.92
C TYR A 28 13.88 14.39 -7.14
N VAL A 29 12.58 14.65 -7.24
CA VAL A 29 11.59 13.61 -7.57
C VAL A 29 11.79 13.09 -9.00
N LYS A 30 12.11 13.96 -9.97
CA LYS A 30 12.49 13.53 -11.33
C LYS A 30 13.73 12.65 -11.34
N GLU A 31 14.78 13.03 -10.61
CA GLU A 31 16.00 12.21 -10.51
C GLU A 31 15.68 10.79 -9.99
N LEU A 32 14.79 10.68 -8.99
CA LEU A 32 14.34 9.37 -8.49
C LEU A 32 13.56 8.60 -9.54
N ALA A 33 12.65 9.26 -10.25
CA ALA A 33 11.84 8.63 -11.29
C ALA A 33 12.70 8.13 -12.47
N ASP A 34 13.71 8.91 -12.88
CA ASP A 34 14.64 8.57 -13.95
C ASP A 34 15.46 7.30 -13.63
N ILE A 35 15.83 7.09 -12.36
CA ILE A 35 16.51 5.86 -11.93
C ILE A 35 15.63 4.63 -12.17
N SER A 36 14.32 4.75 -11.91
CA SER A 36 13.35 3.66 -12.10
C SER A 36 12.85 3.50 -13.54
N GLN A 37 13.21 4.41 -14.45
CA GLN A 37 12.72 4.45 -15.83
C GLN A 37 11.20 4.39 -15.96
N ASN A 38 10.47 4.91 -14.97
CA ASN A 38 9.01 4.84 -14.92
C ASN A 38 8.39 6.04 -15.66
N TRP A 39 8.15 5.86 -16.96
CA TRP A 39 7.59 6.88 -17.86
C TRP A 39 6.27 7.48 -17.36
N MET A 40 5.40 6.69 -16.73
CA MET A 40 4.13 7.18 -16.19
C MET A 40 4.33 8.12 -15.00
N ILE A 41 5.32 7.86 -14.14
CA ILE A 41 5.68 8.77 -13.04
C ILE A 41 6.30 10.06 -13.62
N ILE A 42 7.18 9.94 -14.61
CA ILE A 42 7.83 11.08 -15.27
C ILE A 42 6.80 12.02 -15.92
N GLU A 43 5.78 11.46 -16.57
CA GLU A 43 4.68 12.22 -17.17
C GLU A 43 3.92 13.03 -16.10
N LYS A 44 3.50 12.39 -15.00
CA LYS A 44 2.82 13.07 -13.90
C LYS A 44 3.67 14.16 -13.24
N ILE A 45 4.98 13.95 -13.11
CA ILE A 45 5.88 14.98 -12.57
C ILE A 45 5.94 16.19 -13.52
N THR A 46 5.95 15.94 -14.83
CA THR A 46 5.98 17.02 -15.85
C THR A 46 4.68 17.83 -15.83
N GLU A 47 3.53 17.16 -15.66
CA GLU A 47 2.25 17.83 -15.45
C GLU A 47 2.26 18.66 -14.16
N LEU A 48 2.74 18.10 -13.05
CA LEU A 48 2.83 18.80 -11.76
C LEU A 48 3.74 20.04 -11.83
N GLU A 49 4.88 19.94 -12.52
CA GLU A 49 5.76 21.10 -12.75
C GLU A 49 5.09 22.19 -13.58
N THR A 50 4.32 21.80 -14.60
CA THR A 50 3.56 22.72 -15.42
C THR A 50 2.50 23.44 -14.59
N ASN A 51 1.75 22.70 -13.76
CA ASN A 51 0.76 23.25 -12.83
C ASN A 51 1.41 24.20 -11.82
N TYR A 52 2.59 23.84 -11.29
CA TYR A 52 3.36 24.70 -10.39
C TYR A 52 3.77 26.02 -11.06
N ARG A 53 4.25 25.98 -12.31
CA ARG A 53 4.61 27.18 -13.07
C ARG A 53 3.39 28.08 -13.29
N TYR A 54 2.27 27.53 -13.72
CA TYR A 54 1.03 28.31 -13.90
C TYR A 54 0.60 28.97 -12.58
N MET A 55 0.67 28.23 -11.48
CA MET A 55 0.35 28.77 -10.16
C MET A 55 1.23 29.95 -9.77
N ILE A 56 2.54 29.92 -10.06
CA ILE A 56 3.43 31.08 -9.84
C ILE A 56 2.97 32.28 -10.67
N HIS A 57 2.65 32.09 -11.95
CA HIS A 57 2.16 33.18 -12.80
C HIS A 57 0.89 33.82 -12.23
N TYR A 58 -0.08 33.00 -11.81
CA TYR A 58 -1.30 33.48 -11.16
C TYR A 58 -1.05 34.24 -9.85
N PHE A 59 -0.08 33.79 -9.04
CA PHE A 59 0.28 34.50 -7.80
C PHE A 59 0.89 35.88 -8.08
N VAL A 60 1.68 36.01 -9.15
CA VAL A 60 2.30 37.28 -9.54
C VAL A 60 1.28 38.26 -10.12
N GLU A 61 0.24 37.78 -10.80
CA GLU A 61 -0.82 38.60 -11.40
C GLU A 61 -1.82 39.20 -10.38
N GLY A 62 -1.75 38.82 -9.11
CA GLY A 62 -2.28 39.61 -7.99
C GLY A 62 -3.79 39.47 -7.70
N HIS A 63 -4.50 38.58 -8.37
CA HIS A 63 -5.89 38.26 -7.99
C HIS A 63 -5.91 37.37 -6.75
N LYS A 64 -6.46 37.83 -5.63
CA LYS A 64 -6.68 36.99 -4.43
C LYS A 64 -7.86 36.06 -4.67
N ASP A 65 -7.61 34.92 -5.30
CA ASP A 65 -8.60 33.87 -5.49
C ASP A 65 -8.56 32.88 -4.30
N PRO A 66 -9.67 32.68 -3.57
CA PRO A 66 -9.78 31.69 -2.49
C PRO A 66 -9.36 30.26 -2.89
N GLU A 67 -9.50 29.90 -4.17
CA GLU A 67 -9.13 28.59 -4.71
C GLU A 67 -7.61 28.37 -4.75
N GLN A 68 -6.80 29.43 -4.66
CA GLN A 68 -5.33 29.33 -4.68
C GLN A 68 -4.79 28.43 -3.58
N ASN A 69 -5.35 28.54 -2.37
CA ASN A 69 -4.93 27.69 -1.26
C ASN A 69 -5.27 26.22 -1.54
N ARG A 70 -6.43 25.94 -2.13
CA ARG A 70 -6.84 24.58 -2.50
C ARG A 70 -5.93 24.00 -3.58
N ILE A 71 -5.63 24.77 -4.62
CA ILE A 71 -4.72 24.37 -5.70
C ILE A 71 -3.31 24.11 -5.16
N TYR A 72 -2.80 24.99 -4.31
CA TYR A 72 -1.50 24.81 -3.68
C TYR A 72 -1.46 23.56 -2.81
N SER A 73 -2.47 23.34 -1.96
CA SER A 73 -2.58 22.13 -1.13
C SER A 73 -2.66 20.86 -1.97
N GLN A 74 -3.38 20.88 -3.08
CA GLN A 74 -3.46 19.77 -4.02
C GLN A 74 -2.08 19.49 -4.64
N LEU A 75 -1.37 20.53 -5.08
CA LEU A 75 -0.04 20.42 -5.66
C LEU A 75 0.98 19.84 -4.66
N LEU A 76 0.92 20.26 -3.40
CA LEU A 76 1.75 19.67 -2.35
C LEU A 76 1.44 18.18 -2.16
N ARG A 77 0.16 17.81 -2.07
CA ARG A 77 -0.26 16.42 -1.90
C ARG A 77 0.23 15.55 -3.05
N ASP A 78 0.08 16.02 -4.28
CA ASP A 78 0.49 15.30 -5.48
C ASP A 78 2.02 15.18 -5.54
N LEU A 79 2.76 16.19 -5.09
CA LEU A 79 4.23 16.13 -5.02
C LEU A 79 4.73 15.13 -3.98
N TYR A 80 4.14 15.10 -2.77
CA TYR A 80 4.43 14.06 -1.77
C TYR A 80 4.15 12.67 -2.34
N THR A 81 2.98 12.52 -2.97
CA THR A 81 2.55 11.24 -3.55
C THR A 81 3.53 10.76 -4.63
N LEU A 82 3.93 11.64 -5.56
CA LEU A 82 4.90 11.29 -6.60
C LEU A 82 6.30 11.00 -6.04
N ALA A 83 6.70 11.69 -4.97
CA ALA A 83 7.97 11.42 -4.30
C ALA A 83 7.99 10.01 -3.68
N ASP A 84 6.92 9.65 -2.95
CA ASP A 84 6.73 8.31 -2.39
C ASP A 84 6.70 7.25 -3.49
N ASP A 85 5.88 7.43 -4.53
CA ASP A 85 5.73 6.47 -5.62
C ASP A 85 7.05 6.24 -6.36
N ALA A 86 7.84 7.30 -6.61
CA ALA A 86 9.15 7.19 -7.23
C ALA A 86 10.17 6.47 -6.34
N ALA A 87 10.20 6.79 -5.04
CA ALA A 87 11.09 6.15 -4.08
C ALA A 87 10.73 4.67 -3.86
N GLU A 88 9.45 4.36 -3.69
CA GLU A 88 8.94 3.01 -3.51
C GLU A 88 9.34 2.12 -4.67
N LYS A 89 9.23 2.63 -5.91
CA LYS A 89 9.64 1.88 -7.11
C LYS A 89 11.12 1.48 -7.06
N VAL A 90 12.01 2.43 -6.73
CA VAL A 90 13.45 2.15 -6.61
C VAL A 90 13.73 1.21 -5.45
N LEU A 91 13.06 1.37 -4.32
CA LEU A 91 13.24 0.52 -3.13
C LEU A 91 12.74 -0.91 -3.36
N LYS A 92 11.65 -1.08 -4.10
CA LYS A 92 11.10 -2.39 -4.45
C LYS A 92 12.09 -3.22 -5.27
N GLU A 93 12.92 -2.59 -6.07
CA GLU A 93 13.97 -3.26 -6.85
C GLU A 93 15.23 -3.53 -6.03
N ASN A 94 15.63 -2.60 -5.14
CA ASN A 94 16.98 -2.61 -4.57
C ASN A 94 17.05 -2.92 -3.06
N SER A 95 15.93 -2.91 -2.33
CA SER A 95 15.91 -3.12 -0.88
C SER A 95 15.76 -4.59 -0.50
N SER A 96 16.56 -5.04 0.46
CA SER A 96 16.48 -6.37 1.08
C SER A 96 15.60 -6.43 2.33
N SER A 97 14.93 -5.33 2.70
CA SER A 97 14.03 -5.37 3.86
C SER A 97 12.83 -6.28 3.60
N LEU A 98 12.32 -6.91 4.67
CA LEU A 98 11.20 -7.84 4.63
C LEU A 98 10.01 -7.33 3.81
N PHE A 99 9.61 -6.07 3.98
CA PHE A 99 8.53 -5.42 3.22
C PHE A 99 8.71 -5.57 1.70
N TYR A 100 9.84 -5.11 1.16
CA TYR A 100 10.10 -5.17 -0.28
C TYR A 100 10.38 -6.58 -0.78
N GLU A 101 10.90 -7.48 0.05
CA GLU A 101 11.01 -8.91 -0.29
C GLU A 101 9.63 -9.54 -0.50
N LYS A 102 8.72 -9.34 0.46
CA LYS A 102 7.34 -9.85 0.38
C LYS A 102 6.57 -9.20 -0.77
N SER A 103 6.73 -7.88 -0.96
CA SER A 103 6.12 -7.16 -2.07
C SER A 103 6.56 -7.75 -3.41
N ARG A 104 7.86 -8.05 -3.60
CA ARG A 104 8.36 -8.69 -4.84
C ARG A 104 7.75 -10.06 -5.05
N LEU A 105 7.70 -10.90 -4.01
CA LEU A 105 7.11 -12.24 -4.09
C LEU A 105 5.64 -12.21 -4.51
N GLN A 106 4.88 -11.21 -4.05
CA GLN A 106 3.47 -11.04 -4.44
C GLN A 106 3.29 -10.69 -5.91
N ASN A 107 4.14 -9.85 -6.52
CA ASN A 107 3.96 -9.55 -7.95
C ASN A 107 4.27 -10.75 -8.85
N VAL A 108 5.03 -11.74 -8.36
CA VAL A 108 5.38 -12.95 -9.13
C VAL A 108 4.34 -14.05 -8.95
N ARG A 109 3.75 -14.17 -7.75
CA ARG A 109 2.68 -15.14 -7.50
C ARG A 109 1.38 -14.59 -8.09
N ALA A 110 0.51 -15.47 -8.61
CA ALA A 110 -0.87 -15.11 -8.85
C ALA A 110 -1.45 -14.70 -7.49
N SER A 111 -1.54 -13.39 -7.24
CA SER A 111 -1.97 -12.88 -5.95
C SER A 111 -3.46 -13.20 -5.80
N PHE A 112 -3.79 -13.97 -4.77
CA PHE A 112 -5.18 -14.17 -4.39
C PHE A 112 -5.80 -12.82 -4.04
N THR A 113 -7.05 -12.62 -4.43
CA THR A 113 -7.78 -11.41 -4.05
C THR A 113 -8.12 -11.47 -2.56
N LEU A 114 -8.37 -10.31 -1.94
CA LEU A 114 -8.86 -10.26 -0.56
C LEU A 114 -10.16 -11.04 -0.38
N ASP A 115 -11.01 -11.05 -1.41
CA ASP A 115 -12.25 -11.83 -1.41
C ASP A 115 -11.98 -13.34 -1.35
N HIS A 116 -10.93 -13.85 -2.03
CA HIS A 116 -10.53 -15.25 -1.91
C HIS A 116 -10.11 -15.61 -0.48
N TYR A 117 -9.31 -14.76 0.17
CA TYR A 117 -8.94 -14.99 1.57
C TYR A 117 -10.17 -14.95 2.49
N ARG A 118 -11.09 -14.01 2.27
CA ARG A 118 -12.35 -13.94 3.00
C ARG A 118 -13.16 -15.24 2.85
N GLU A 119 -13.34 -15.74 1.63
CA GLU A 119 -14.06 -16.99 1.37
C GLU A 119 -13.40 -18.19 2.07
N ALA A 120 -12.07 -18.29 2.00
CA ALA A 120 -11.32 -19.35 2.68
C ALA A 120 -11.49 -19.31 4.21
N LEU A 121 -11.48 -18.11 4.82
CA LEU A 121 -11.69 -17.96 6.26
C LEU A 121 -13.12 -18.36 6.68
N ILE A 122 -14.12 -18.04 5.86
CA ILE A 122 -15.51 -18.45 6.09
C ILE A 122 -15.63 -19.97 6.03
N GLU A 123 -15.11 -20.60 4.97
CA GLU A 123 -15.13 -22.06 4.81
C GLU A 123 -14.45 -22.77 5.99
N GLN A 124 -13.32 -22.24 6.45
CA GLN A 124 -12.60 -22.78 7.61
C GLN A 124 -13.40 -22.63 8.91
N ALA A 125 -14.09 -21.50 9.11
CA ALA A 125 -14.96 -21.27 10.27
C ALA A 125 -16.18 -22.20 10.28
N GLU A 126 -16.80 -22.41 9.12
CA GLU A 126 -17.89 -23.38 8.94
C GLU A 126 -17.39 -24.81 9.18
N THR A 127 -16.19 -25.14 8.69
CA THR A 127 -15.56 -26.44 8.91
C THR A 127 -15.33 -26.69 10.41
N PHE A 128 -14.86 -25.71 11.18
CA PHE A 128 -14.75 -25.84 12.64
C PHE A 128 -16.10 -26.15 13.28
N SER A 129 -17.15 -25.42 12.88
CA SER A 129 -18.52 -25.64 13.39
C SER A 129 -19.01 -27.06 13.08
N PHE A 130 -18.70 -27.61 11.90
CA PHE A 130 -19.02 -28.99 11.54
C PHE A 130 -18.21 -30.01 12.33
N LEU A 131 -16.91 -29.77 12.52
CA LEU A 131 -16.03 -30.68 13.25
C LEU A 131 -16.45 -30.83 14.72
N ASP A 132 -17.00 -29.78 15.33
CA ASP A 132 -17.51 -29.83 16.70
C ASP A 132 -18.65 -30.84 16.87
N LEU A 133 -19.44 -31.08 15.82
CA LEU A 133 -20.55 -32.03 15.79
C LEU A 133 -20.11 -33.50 15.62
N LEU A 134 -18.84 -33.75 15.26
CA LEU A 134 -18.33 -35.11 15.10
C LEU A 134 -18.11 -35.78 16.47
N GLU A 135 -18.29 -37.10 16.50
CA GLU A 135 -17.96 -37.93 17.66
C GLU A 135 -16.46 -37.84 18.00
N GLU A 136 -16.15 -37.98 19.29
CA GLU A 136 -14.75 -37.99 19.74
C GLU A 136 -14.01 -39.20 19.18
N GLY A 137 -12.86 -38.96 18.55
CA GLY A 137 -12.03 -40.00 17.95
C GLY A 137 -10.83 -39.44 17.20
N SER A 138 -9.98 -40.33 16.70
CA SER A 138 -8.78 -40.00 15.93
C SER A 138 -9.08 -39.15 14.68
N ASP A 139 -10.23 -39.39 14.07
CA ASP A 139 -10.64 -38.72 12.83
C ASP A 139 -10.98 -37.25 13.08
N LYS A 140 -11.75 -36.96 14.14
CA LYS A 140 -12.04 -35.58 14.57
C LYS A 140 -10.76 -34.83 14.90
N GLN A 141 -9.86 -35.45 15.67
CA GLN A 141 -8.57 -34.84 16.02
C GLN A 141 -7.73 -34.51 14.78
N THR A 142 -7.62 -35.46 13.84
CA THR A 142 -6.81 -35.28 12.63
C THR A 142 -7.36 -34.14 11.76
N ARG A 143 -8.66 -34.12 11.51
CA ARG A 143 -9.29 -33.07 10.69
C ARG A 143 -9.24 -31.70 11.35
N THR A 144 -9.40 -31.64 12.67
CA THR A 144 -9.26 -30.39 13.44
C THR A 144 -7.85 -29.82 13.28
N GLN A 145 -6.83 -30.65 13.44
CA GLN A 145 -5.43 -30.23 13.26
C GLN A 145 -5.14 -29.78 11.82
N GLN A 146 -5.73 -30.43 10.82
CA GLN A 146 -5.62 -30.00 9.42
C GLN A 146 -6.26 -28.64 9.19
N ASN A 147 -7.47 -28.41 9.73
CA ASN A 147 -8.17 -27.14 9.58
C ASN A 147 -7.44 -25.98 10.30
N ILE A 148 -6.90 -26.23 11.50
CA ILE A 148 -6.05 -25.25 12.22
C ILE A 148 -4.85 -24.84 11.38
N ARG A 149 -4.10 -25.80 10.83
CA ARG A 149 -2.94 -25.50 10.00
C ARG A 149 -3.31 -24.77 8.72
N ALA A 150 -4.41 -25.15 8.09
CA ALA A 150 -4.91 -24.45 6.90
C ALA A 150 -5.24 -22.99 7.23
N HIS A 151 -5.93 -22.76 8.35
CA HIS A 151 -6.29 -21.42 8.82
C HIS A 151 -5.06 -20.56 9.16
N GLU A 152 -4.08 -21.12 9.89
CA GLU A 152 -2.82 -20.42 10.21
C GLU A 152 -2.05 -20.00 8.94
N ASN A 153 -2.01 -20.88 7.93
CA ASN A 153 -1.39 -20.56 6.64
C ASN A 153 -2.16 -19.46 5.91
N THR A 154 -3.49 -19.54 5.85
CA THR A 154 -4.36 -18.52 5.24
C THR A 154 -4.16 -17.16 5.89
N ILE A 155 -4.14 -17.08 7.22
CA ILE A 155 -3.93 -15.83 7.96
C ILE A 155 -2.52 -15.29 7.75
N THR A 156 -1.51 -16.15 7.76
CA THR A 156 -0.12 -15.73 7.53
C THR A 156 0.07 -15.18 6.13
N ASP A 157 -0.47 -15.86 5.13
CA ASP A 157 -0.41 -15.41 3.74
C ASP A 157 -1.20 -14.11 3.54
N LEU A 158 -2.40 -14.00 4.12
CA LEU A 158 -3.20 -12.78 4.10
C LEU A 158 -2.48 -11.62 4.78
N PHE A 159 -1.83 -11.85 5.93
CA PHE A 159 -1.06 -10.83 6.62
C PHE A 159 0.00 -10.24 5.69
N TYR A 160 0.81 -11.08 5.04
CA TYR A 160 1.81 -10.58 4.10
C TYR A 160 1.16 -9.95 2.87
N ALA A 161 0.07 -10.52 2.34
CA ALA A 161 -0.72 -9.96 1.23
C ALA A 161 -1.18 -8.53 1.50
N VAL A 162 -1.49 -8.21 2.75
CA VAL A 162 -1.89 -6.86 3.17
C VAL A 162 -0.69 -5.99 3.49
N PHE A 163 0.27 -6.52 4.25
CA PHE A 163 1.45 -5.78 4.73
C PHE A 163 2.32 -5.24 3.59
N SER A 164 2.51 -6.01 2.52
CA SER A 164 3.42 -5.61 1.42
C SER A 164 2.70 -5.21 0.14
N ASP A 165 1.42 -4.90 0.24
CA ASP A 165 0.65 -4.42 -0.90
C ASP A 165 0.99 -2.96 -1.25
N SER A 166 0.65 -2.60 -2.48
CA SER A 166 0.63 -1.21 -2.93
C SER A 166 -0.51 -0.41 -2.30
N ARG A 167 -0.47 0.91 -2.46
CA ARG A 167 -1.55 1.81 -2.05
C ARG A 167 -2.92 1.31 -2.55
N ALA A 168 -3.87 1.18 -1.65
CA ALA A 168 -5.21 0.67 -1.97
C ALA A 168 -5.96 1.63 -2.91
N ASN A 169 -6.69 1.05 -3.87
CA ASN A 169 -7.70 1.73 -4.67
C ASN A 169 -9.10 1.53 -4.06
N ASP A 170 -10.11 2.18 -4.64
CA ASP A 170 -11.49 2.11 -4.13
C ASP A 170 -12.02 0.67 -4.07
N ASP A 171 -11.73 -0.16 -5.08
CA ASP A 171 -12.14 -1.58 -5.11
C ASP A 171 -11.54 -2.36 -3.93
N ARG A 172 -10.25 -2.17 -3.64
CA ARG A 172 -9.60 -2.85 -2.50
C ARG A 172 -10.12 -2.33 -1.18
N ILE A 173 -10.37 -1.03 -1.05
CA ILE A 173 -10.99 -0.45 0.14
C ILE A 173 -12.35 -1.13 0.40
N ASP A 174 -13.13 -1.38 -0.64
CA ASP A 174 -14.40 -2.08 -0.50
C ASP A 174 -14.25 -3.57 -0.15
N SER A 175 -13.25 -4.27 -0.69
CA SER A 175 -12.91 -5.63 -0.24
C SER A 175 -12.48 -5.67 1.23
N TYR A 176 -11.70 -4.69 1.70
CA TYR A 176 -11.37 -4.58 3.12
C TYR A 176 -12.61 -4.37 3.98
N LYS A 177 -13.52 -3.47 3.58
CA LYS A 177 -14.79 -3.27 4.32
C LYS A 177 -15.61 -4.55 4.38
N LYS A 178 -15.80 -5.24 3.26
CA LYS A 178 -16.53 -6.52 3.21
C LYS A 178 -15.94 -7.55 4.16
N LEU A 179 -14.61 -7.66 4.22
CA LEU A 179 -13.92 -8.56 5.14
C LEU A 179 -14.15 -8.13 6.60
N MET A 180 -14.00 -6.85 6.91
CA MET A 180 -14.15 -6.33 8.27
C MET A 180 -15.59 -6.41 8.79
N ASP A 181 -16.59 -6.26 7.92
CA ASP A 181 -18.01 -6.31 8.25
C ASP A 181 -18.55 -7.74 8.37
N ASP A 182 -17.81 -8.75 7.90
CA ASP A 182 -18.27 -10.13 7.90
C ASP A 182 -18.31 -10.72 9.32
N SER A 183 -19.50 -11.12 9.78
CA SER A 183 -19.68 -11.67 11.12
C SER A 183 -19.11 -13.08 11.30
N LEU A 184 -18.88 -13.82 10.21
CA LEU A 184 -18.33 -15.18 10.26
C LEU A 184 -16.82 -15.19 10.47
N ILE A 185 -16.14 -14.08 10.17
CA ILE A 185 -14.69 -13.94 10.37
C ILE A 185 -14.42 -13.57 11.83
N HIS A 186 -13.52 -14.33 12.46
CA HIS A 186 -13.19 -14.15 13.87
C HIS A 186 -12.48 -12.80 14.13
N PHE A 187 -12.71 -12.22 15.31
CA PHE A 187 -12.12 -10.92 15.70
C PHE A 187 -10.59 -10.92 15.65
N HIS A 188 -9.97 -12.05 16.00
CA HIS A 188 -8.51 -12.21 15.95
C HIS A 188 -7.96 -12.01 14.52
N ASP A 189 -8.65 -12.55 13.52
CA ASP A 189 -8.21 -12.49 12.13
C ASP A 189 -8.30 -11.07 11.58
N LYS A 190 -9.38 -10.37 11.94
CA LYS A 190 -9.53 -8.93 11.67
C LYS A 190 -8.43 -8.11 12.32
N SER A 191 -8.05 -8.47 13.55
CA SER A 191 -6.96 -7.79 14.27
C SER A 191 -5.60 -8.02 13.61
N MET A 192 -5.35 -9.20 13.05
CA MET A 192 -4.15 -9.49 12.26
C MET A 192 -4.07 -8.63 11.00
N ILE A 193 -5.19 -8.43 10.30
CA ILE A 193 -5.27 -7.59 9.11
C ILE A 193 -5.05 -6.11 9.45
N LEU A 194 -5.67 -5.63 10.53
CA LEU A 194 -5.41 -4.26 11.02
C LEU A 194 -3.95 -4.07 11.38
N SER A 195 -3.32 -5.05 12.03
CA SER A 195 -1.90 -5.00 12.35
C SER A 195 -1.05 -4.88 11.07
N ALA A 196 -1.36 -5.68 10.05
CA ALA A 196 -0.68 -5.62 8.76
C ALA A 196 -0.80 -4.25 8.06
N LEU A 197 -1.96 -3.58 8.17
CA LEU A 197 -2.19 -2.26 7.57
C LEU A 197 -1.45 -1.12 8.28
N THR A 198 -1.10 -1.30 9.56
CA THR A 198 -0.52 -0.25 10.40
C THR A 198 1.01 -0.33 10.57
N LEU A 199 1.63 -1.40 10.06
CA LEU A 199 3.08 -1.63 10.10
C LEU A 199 3.79 -1.04 8.88
#